data_AF-A0A519S6N3-F1
#
_entry.id   AF-A0A519S6N3-F1
#
_cell.length_a   1.000
_cell.length_b   1.000
_cell.length_c   1.000
_cell.angle_alpha   90.00
_cell.angle_beta   90.00
_cell.angle_gamma   90.00
#
_symmetry.space_group_name_H-M   'P 1'
#
loop_
_entity.id
_entity.type
_entity.pdbx_description
1 polymer ?
#
loop_
_entity_poly.entity_id
_entity_poly.type
_entity_poly.pdbx_seq_one_letter_code
_entity_poly.pdbx_strand_id
1 'polypeptide(L)'
;SLWYTGLSYFVYRLRPYRLVQQSLSDSIIEVAEFLREKAKFYHRNNNYDKTYADLLQLQVSVHEKQDAVRELLFRTREIIRDSTPEGRFLMLVFVDMVDLFEQVMSTYYNYKQLHEQFDSAGILSDYEMAIKRISYALDDIAFALKSGGKPTISKRLLIEIERLKIKINHFEKNNSDQKFSTSGIIALKNIEVNIENILARVKTINSYFKLRNSKDIRKAEVDTEKFITRQKFDWKLFTENLSYSSSTFRHSLRVTVVMLLGFIVSQILNFSHSYWILLTILVISKPGFSLTKQRNYQRLIGTTIGAFIGMGVVSYIHDKNTLFGILLFCMIGCYSFQRKNYVVSVLFMTPYILILFDFLGMGSIALARERIYDTFIGSGIALLASYSLFPTWEHEKLKEAMIDILKANKAYFEQIVKLYFDKTYNRTEYKLARKEVYVSTANLASLFQRMFSEPKSKQLFIKEVHQFTALSHLISSYTATLSLYNKEHDFHTENFDSLKPIANNTIYLLDTSIENLEKRQTTIDNVPLIRLSDSSLKVVTGEDLIPEQFDSIQKVAYDVYKLSVKIKI
;
A
#
# COMPACT_ATOMS: atom_id res chain seq x y z
N SER A 1 8.33 -5.84 34.71
CA SER A 1 9.28 -5.63 33.60
C SER A 1 10.34 -6.72 33.47
N LEU A 2 11.09 -7.08 34.52
CA LEU A 2 12.20 -8.05 34.41
C LEU A 2 11.81 -9.41 33.82
N TRP A 3 10.65 -9.96 34.22
CA TRP A 3 10.15 -11.23 33.68
C TRP A 3 9.82 -11.14 32.18
N TYR A 4 9.12 -10.09 31.75
CA TYR A 4 8.83 -9.86 30.33
C TYR A 4 10.12 -9.66 29.52
N THR A 5 11.08 -8.90 30.06
CA THR A 5 12.39 -8.71 29.42
C THR A 5 13.13 -10.03 29.30
N GLY A 6 13.14 -10.85 30.35
CA GLY A 6 13.77 -12.18 30.35
C GLY A 6 13.12 -13.14 29.36
N LEU A 7 11.78 -13.23 29.37
CA LEU A 7 11.02 -14.05 28.42
C LEU A 7 11.23 -13.57 26.97
N SER A 8 11.15 -12.25 26.73
CA SER A 8 11.36 -11.68 25.39
C SER A 8 12.78 -11.94 24.90
N TYR A 9 13.79 -11.79 25.76
CA TYR A 9 15.17 -12.08 25.44
C TYR A 9 15.39 -13.57 25.17
N PHE A 10 14.78 -14.45 25.96
CA PHE A 10 14.83 -15.89 25.75
C PHE A 10 14.19 -16.32 24.43
N VAL A 11 12.98 -15.82 24.13
CA VAL A 11 12.29 -16.10 22.86
C VAL A 11 13.06 -15.52 21.67
N TYR A 12 13.58 -14.29 21.79
CA TYR A 12 14.41 -13.67 20.77
C TYR A 12 15.67 -14.50 20.50
N ARG A 13 16.32 -15.03 21.55
CA ARG A 13 17.50 -15.89 21.39
C ARG A 13 17.17 -17.25 20.78
N LEU A 14 15.99 -17.81 21.03
CA LEU A 14 15.55 -19.07 20.44
C LEU A 14 15.12 -18.93 18.97
N ARG A 15 14.47 -17.81 18.61
CA ARG A 15 13.94 -17.59 17.25
C ARG A 15 14.09 -16.12 16.82
N PRO A 16 15.31 -15.63 16.57
CA PRO A 16 15.57 -14.21 16.31
C PRO A 16 14.87 -13.71 15.03
N TYR A 17 14.68 -14.59 14.04
CA TYR A 17 14.09 -14.25 12.75
C TYR A 17 12.55 -14.37 12.71
N ARG A 18 11.88 -14.80 13.79
CA ARG A 18 10.44 -15.14 13.75
C ARG A 18 9.56 -13.97 13.37
N LEU A 19 9.86 -12.78 13.90
CA LEU A 19 9.10 -11.57 13.62
C LEU A 19 9.22 -11.15 12.16
N VAL A 20 10.44 -11.23 11.60
CA VAL A 20 10.71 -10.95 10.19
C VAL A 20 9.99 -11.94 9.28
N GLN A 21 10.08 -13.25 9.57
CA GLN A 21 9.36 -14.30 8.82
C GLN A 21 7.86 -14.07 8.82
N GLN A 22 7.27 -13.71 9.97
CA GLN A 22 5.85 -13.44 10.07
C GLN A 22 5.45 -12.20 9.28
N SER A 23 6.19 -11.10 9.41
CA SER A 23 5.90 -9.87 8.69
C SER A 23 6.07 -10.05 7.17
N LEU A 24 7.10 -10.78 6.74
CA LEU A 24 7.33 -11.08 5.33
C LEU A 24 6.25 -12.00 4.78
N SER A 25 5.79 -12.99 5.55
CA SER A 25 4.65 -13.82 5.18
C SER A 25 3.37 -13.02 5.03
N ASP A 26 3.08 -12.11 5.97
CA ASP A 26 1.92 -11.20 5.86
C ASP A 26 2.05 -10.32 4.60
N SER A 27 3.24 -9.81 4.27
CA SER A 27 3.47 -9.05 3.04
C SER A 27 3.21 -9.86 1.77
N ILE A 28 3.63 -11.13 1.73
CA ILE A 28 3.40 -12.02 0.58
C ILE A 28 1.90 -12.30 0.39
N ILE A 29 1.14 -12.45 1.48
CA ILE A 29 -0.31 -12.66 1.43
C ILE A 29 -1.02 -11.45 0.80
N GLU A 30 -0.65 -10.23 1.18
CA GLU A 30 -1.23 -9.02 0.57
C GLU A 30 -0.93 -8.94 -0.94
N VAL A 31 0.27 -9.33 -1.38
CA VAL A 31 0.61 -9.39 -2.80
C VAL A 31 -0.22 -10.46 -3.54
N ALA A 32 -0.48 -11.59 -2.88
CA ALA A 32 -1.33 -12.64 -3.41
C ALA A 32 -2.80 -12.17 -3.53
N GLU A 33 -3.32 -11.45 -2.52
CA GLU A 33 -4.65 -10.83 -2.57
C GLU A 33 -4.74 -9.79 -3.69
N PHE A 34 -3.73 -8.94 -3.85
CA PHE A 34 -3.63 -8.00 -4.96
C PHE A 34 -3.74 -8.72 -6.31
N LEU A 35 -3.00 -9.82 -6.52
CA LEU A 35 -3.07 -10.60 -7.75
C LEU A 35 -4.45 -11.20 -8.00
N ARG A 36 -5.14 -11.69 -6.96
CA ARG A 36 -6.52 -12.22 -7.08
C ARG A 36 -7.49 -11.12 -7.48
N GLU A 37 -7.35 -9.93 -6.92
CA GLU A 37 -8.18 -8.79 -7.28
C GLU A 37 -7.92 -8.36 -8.73
N LYS A 38 -6.64 -8.33 -9.13
CA LYS A 38 -6.24 -8.01 -10.50
C LYS A 38 -6.79 -9.02 -11.52
N ALA A 39 -6.88 -10.29 -11.14
CA ALA A 39 -7.47 -11.32 -11.99
C ALA A 39 -8.94 -11.02 -12.37
N LYS A 40 -9.69 -10.30 -11.53
CA LYS A 40 -11.09 -9.95 -11.82
C LYS A 40 -11.26 -9.04 -13.03
N PHE A 41 -10.20 -8.34 -13.46
CA PHE A 41 -10.24 -7.56 -14.70
C PHE A 41 -10.44 -8.40 -15.96
N TYR A 42 -10.23 -9.72 -15.89
CA TYR A 42 -10.45 -10.67 -16.97
C TYR A 42 -11.80 -11.40 -16.83
N HIS A 43 -12.55 -11.12 -15.76
CA HIS A 43 -13.86 -11.71 -15.52
C HIS A 43 -14.93 -11.03 -16.37
N ARG A 44 -15.88 -11.81 -16.89
CA ARG A 44 -16.95 -11.28 -17.74
C ARG A 44 -17.87 -10.35 -16.94
N ASN A 45 -18.26 -9.21 -17.54
CA ASN A 45 -19.13 -8.20 -16.92
C ASN A 45 -18.59 -7.62 -15.59
N ASN A 46 -17.27 -7.43 -15.49
CA ASN A 46 -16.69 -6.84 -14.29
C ASN A 46 -17.05 -5.34 -14.13
N ASN A 47 -17.18 -4.87 -12.88
CA ASN A 47 -17.27 -3.44 -12.57
C ASN A 47 -15.84 -2.88 -12.43
N TYR A 48 -15.32 -2.32 -13.52
CA TYR A 48 -13.95 -1.82 -13.59
C TYR A 48 -13.65 -0.76 -12.53
N ASP A 49 -14.55 0.19 -12.29
CA ASP A 49 -14.35 1.26 -11.31
C ASP A 49 -14.21 0.70 -9.90
N LYS A 50 -15.05 -0.28 -9.54
CA LYS A 50 -14.98 -0.94 -8.24
C LYS A 50 -13.69 -1.75 -8.09
N THR A 51 -13.36 -2.61 -9.06
CA THR A 51 -12.13 -3.41 -9.01
C THR A 51 -10.89 -2.53 -8.95
N TYR A 52 -10.91 -1.40 -9.66
CA TYR A 52 -9.83 -0.43 -9.61
C TYR A 52 -9.68 0.20 -8.22
N ALA A 53 -10.80 0.61 -7.59
CA ALA A 53 -10.79 1.12 -6.22
C ALA A 53 -10.28 0.08 -5.20
N ASP A 54 -10.72 -1.18 -5.33
CA ASP A 54 -10.29 -2.29 -4.47
C ASP A 54 -8.78 -2.55 -4.62
N LEU A 55 -8.23 -2.46 -5.85
CA LEU A 55 -6.79 -2.58 -6.10
C LEU A 55 -5.96 -1.45 -5.50
N LEU A 56 -6.42 -0.20 -5.59
CA LEU A 56 -5.72 0.91 -4.95
C LEU A 56 -5.63 0.72 -3.43
N GLN A 57 -6.68 0.19 -2.80
CA GLN A 57 -6.66 -0.11 -1.37
C GLN A 57 -5.68 -1.26 -1.03
N LEU A 58 -5.66 -2.32 -1.84
CA LEU A 58 -4.71 -3.42 -1.68
C LEU A 58 -3.27 -2.95 -1.91
N GLN A 59 -3.03 -2.03 -2.86
CA GLN A 59 -1.72 -1.44 -3.10
C GLN A 59 -1.18 -0.74 -1.85
N VAL A 60 -2.00 0.08 -1.18
CA VAL A 60 -1.64 0.72 0.10
C VAL A 60 -1.26 -0.34 1.14
N SER A 61 -2.09 -1.38 1.26
CA SER A 61 -1.87 -2.46 2.24
C SER A 61 -0.56 -3.22 1.97
N VAL A 62 -0.26 -3.54 0.70
CA VAL A 62 1.01 -4.17 0.30
C VAL A 62 2.20 -3.28 0.68
N HIS A 63 2.14 -1.98 0.39
CA HIS A 63 3.22 -1.05 0.71
C HIS A 63 3.47 -0.95 2.21
N GLU A 64 2.42 -0.81 3.03
CA GLU A 64 2.53 -0.79 4.48
C GLU A 64 3.23 -2.06 5.02
N LYS A 65 2.89 -3.24 4.49
CA LYS A 65 3.56 -4.49 4.89
C LYS A 65 5.00 -4.54 4.42
N GLN A 66 5.31 -4.14 3.18
CA GLN A 66 6.68 -4.12 2.68
C GLN A 66 7.56 -3.17 3.50
N ASP A 67 7.03 -2.02 3.90
CA ASP A 67 7.73 -1.06 4.76
C ASP A 67 7.97 -1.63 6.16
N ALA A 68 6.98 -2.30 6.75
CA ALA A 68 7.13 -2.98 8.03
C ALA A 68 8.20 -4.09 7.97
N VAL A 69 8.24 -4.88 6.89
CA VAL A 69 9.29 -5.89 6.68
C VAL A 69 10.64 -5.23 6.53
N ARG A 70 10.73 -4.15 5.75
CA ARG A 70 11.96 -3.38 5.52
C ARG A 70 12.53 -2.88 6.85
N GLU A 71 11.70 -2.27 7.69
CA GLU A 71 12.08 -1.76 9.00
C GLU A 71 12.60 -2.89 9.90
N LEU A 72 11.92 -4.05 9.93
CA LEU A 72 12.34 -5.20 10.74
C LEU A 72 13.64 -5.82 10.24
N LEU A 73 13.82 -5.96 8.92
CA LEU A 73 15.04 -6.48 8.31
C LEU A 73 16.25 -5.58 8.64
N PHE A 74 16.06 -4.26 8.53
CA PHE A 74 17.15 -3.29 8.72
C PHE A 74 17.32 -2.76 10.15
N ARG A 75 16.45 -3.13 11.09
CA ARG A 75 16.73 -2.95 12.52
C ARG A 75 17.43 -4.14 13.15
N THR A 76 17.27 -5.33 12.56
CA THR A 76 17.89 -6.54 13.09
C THR A 76 19.38 -6.56 12.75
N ARG A 77 20.22 -6.19 13.72
CA ARG A 77 21.70 -6.11 13.57
C ARG A 77 22.32 -7.41 13.05
N GLU A 78 21.77 -8.57 13.42
CA GLU A 78 22.22 -9.90 12.93
C GLU A 78 22.01 -10.07 11.41
N ILE A 79 21.00 -9.43 10.82
CA ILE A 79 20.74 -9.51 9.37
C ILE A 79 21.71 -8.60 8.60
N ILE A 80 22.01 -7.42 9.15
CA ILE A 80 22.85 -6.41 8.49
C ILE A 80 24.35 -6.67 8.68
N ARG A 81 24.77 -7.01 9.91
CA ARG A 81 26.19 -6.96 10.31
C ARG A 81 26.89 -8.31 10.22
N ASP A 82 26.19 -9.39 10.56
CA ASP A 82 26.72 -10.75 10.59
C ASP A 82 25.87 -11.64 9.68
N SER A 83 25.90 -11.39 8.36
CA SER A 83 24.97 -11.95 7.36
C SER A 83 24.82 -13.48 7.44
N THR A 84 23.91 -13.96 8.30
CA THR A 84 23.59 -15.38 8.48
C THR A 84 22.90 -15.92 7.24
N PRO A 85 22.98 -17.25 6.95
CA PRO A 85 22.27 -17.84 5.82
C PRO A 85 20.77 -17.53 5.85
N GLU A 86 20.14 -17.58 7.04
CA GLU A 86 18.73 -17.25 7.23
C GLU A 86 18.45 -15.75 6.97
N GLY A 87 19.30 -14.84 7.47
CA GLY A 87 19.17 -13.41 7.20
C GLY A 87 19.26 -13.08 5.70
N ARG A 88 20.18 -13.73 4.97
CA ARG A 88 20.31 -13.59 3.51
C ARG A 88 19.09 -14.14 2.78
N PHE A 89 18.62 -15.32 3.18
CA PHE A 89 17.40 -15.91 2.64
C PHE A 89 16.21 -14.96 2.76
N LEU A 90 15.98 -14.38 3.94
CA LEU A 90 14.87 -13.44 4.17
C LEU A 90 15.02 -12.15 3.35
N MET A 91 16.24 -11.64 3.21
CA MET A 91 16.50 -10.45 2.40
C MET A 91 16.25 -10.71 0.91
N LEU A 92 16.70 -11.85 0.38
CA LEU A 92 16.46 -12.23 -1.02
C LEU A 92 14.97 -12.41 -1.31
N VAL A 93 14.26 -13.14 -0.43
CA VAL A 93 12.80 -13.28 -0.56
C VAL A 93 12.13 -11.91 -0.53
N PHE A 94 12.52 -11.02 0.39
CA PHE A 94 11.95 -9.67 0.45
C PHE A 94 12.22 -8.86 -0.82
N VAL A 95 13.47 -8.80 -1.29
CA VAL A 95 13.84 -8.03 -2.49
C VAL A 95 13.09 -8.55 -3.71
N ASP A 96 13.07 -9.86 -3.93
CA ASP A 96 12.35 -10.44 -5.07
C ASP A 96 10.82 -10.33 -4.93
N MET A 97 10.28 -10.28 -3.71
CA MET A 97 8.86 -10.01 -3.49
C MET A 97 8.47 -8.56 -3.78
N VAL A 98 9.33 -7.60 -3.45
CA VAL A 98 9.14 -6.19 -3.86
C VAL A 98 9.17 -6.10 -5.38
N ASP A 99 10.21 -6.64 -6.00
CA ASP A 99 10.37 -6.69 -7.46
C ASP A 99 9.20 -7.42 -8.16
N LEU A 100 8.69 -8.50 -7.57
CA LEU A 100 7.50 -9.21 -8.05
C LEU A 100 6.28 -8.30 -8.02
N PHE A 101 6.02 -7.65 -6.89
CA PHE A 101 4.88 -6.74 -6.76
C PHE A 101 4.96 -5.59 -7.79
N GLU A 102 6.14 -5.04 -8.01
CA GLU A 102 6.35 -4.02 -9.04
C GLU A 102 6.08 -4.56 -10.46
N GLN A 103 6.42 -5.83 -10.74
CA GLN A 103 6.06 -6.49 -12.00
C GLN A 103 4.55 -6.72 -12.13
N VAL A 104 3.87 -6.99 -11.01
CA VAL A 104 2.41 -7.08 -10.97
C VAL A 104 1.78 -5.71 -11.21
N MET A 105 2.41 -4.60 -10.81
CA MET A 105 1.90 -3.24 -11.06
C MET A 105 2.06 -2.80 -12.52
N SER A 106 3.06 -3.32 -13.23
CA SER A 106 3.48 -2.74 -14.51
C SER A 106 2.45 -2.83 -15.63
N THR A 107 1.48 -3.75 -15.56
CA THR A 107 0.50 -3.98 -16.62
C THR A 107 -0.87 -3.34 -16.31
N TYR A 108 -1.23 -2.31 -17.08
CA TYR A 108 -2.58 -1.78 -17.18
C TYR A 108 -2.94 -1.68 -18.67
N TYR A 109 -3.88 -2.52 -19.11
CA TYR A 109 -4.41 -2.50 -20.46
C TYR A 109 -5.82 -1.92 -20.46
N ASN A 110 -6.30 -1.51 -21.64
CA ASN A 110 -7.71 -1.21 -21.82
C ASN A 110 -8.52 -2.51 -21.77
N TYR A 111 -8.89 -2.94 -20.56
CA TYR A 111 -9.61 -4.19 -20.33
C TYR A 111 -10.96 -4.21 -21.06
N LYS A 112 -11.62 -3.05 -21.20
CA LYS A 112 -12.87 -2.96 -21.95
C LYS A 112 -12.68 -3.38 -23.41
N GLN A 113 -11.64 -2.87 -24.06
CA GLN A 113 -11.30 -3.23 -25.44
C GLN A 113 -10.89 -4.70 -25.56
N LEU A 114 -10.18 -5.25 -24.58
CA LEU A 114 -9.86 -6.68 -24.52
C LEU A 114 -11.11 -7.55 -24.45
N HIS A 115 -12.07 -7.19 -23.60
CA HIS A 115 -13.34 -7.90 -23.47
C HIS A 115 -14.20 -7.82 -24.73
N GLU A 116 -14.26 -6.66 -25.39
CA GLU A 116 -14.99 -6.47 -26.66
C GLU A 116 -14.48 -7.42 -27.76
N GLN A 117 -13.17 -7.69 -27.80
CA GLN A 117 -12.56 -8.55 -28.82
C GLN A 117 -12.53 -10.03 -28.44
N PHE A 118 -12.18 -10.36 -27.19
CA PHE A 118 -11.76 -11.71 -26.81
C PHE A 118 -12.72 -12.47 -25.90
N ASP A 119 -13.84 -11.87 -25.48
CA ASP A 119 -14.86 -12.57 -24.67
C ASP A 119 -15.42 -13.81 -25.38
N SER A 120 -15.70 -13.69 -26.68
CA SER A 120 -16.21 -14.79 -27.49
C SER A 120 -15.21 -15.94 -27.65
N ALA A 121 -13.91 -15.64 -27.52
CA ALA A 121 -12.82 -16.59 -27.63
C ALA A 121 -12.54 -17.34 -26.31
N GLY A 122 -13.04 -16.83 -25.19
CA GLY A 122 -12.89 -17.45 -23.86
C GLY A 122 -11.48 -17.39 -23.27
N ILE A 123 -10.50 -16.81 -23.98
CA ILE A 123 -9.09 -16.78 -23.55
C ILE A 123 -8.90 -15.95 -22.26
N LEU A 124 -9.71 -14.92 -22.02
CA LEU A 124 -9.63 -14.09 -20.82
C LEU A 124 -9.87 -14.90 -19.53
N SER A 125 -10.73 -15.92 -19.58
CA SER A 125 -10.92 -16.83 -18.44
C SER A 125 -9.67 -17.67 -18.14
N ASP A 126 -8.84 -17.97 -19.14
CA ASP A 126 -7.58 -18.68 -18.92
C ASP A 126 -6.57 -17.77 -18.22
N TYR A 127 -6.49 -16.49 -18.61
CA TYR A 127 -5.69 -15.46 -17.91
C TYR A 127 -6.11 -15.31 -16.45
N GLU A 128 -7.42 -15.19 -16.20
CA GLU A 128 -7.98 -15.11 -14.84
C GLU A 128 -7.51 -16.29 -13.98
N MET A 129 -7.61 -17.51 -14.52
CA MET A 129 -7.21 -18.74 -13.81
C MET A 129 -5.70 -18.81 -13.57
N ALA A 130 -4.89 -18.46 -14.57
CA ALA A 130 -3.43 -18.45 -14.45
C ALA A 130 -2.96 -17.51 -13.33
N ILE A 131 -3.49 -16.28 -13.31
CA ILE A 131 -3.18 -15.28 -12.27
C ILE A 131 -3.63 -15.77 -10.89
N LYS A 132 -4.85 -16.34 -10.76
CA LYS A 132 -5.32 -16.93 -9.51
C LYS A 132 -4.42 -18.06 -9.01
N ARG A 133 -3.93 -18.93 -9.91
CA ARG A 133 -3.00 -20.01 -9.52
C ARG A 133 -1.64 -19.50 -9.08
N ILE A 134 -1.13 -18.43 -9.69
CA ILE A 134 0.07 -17.74 -9.19
C ILE A 134 -0.16 -17.24 -7.77
N SER A 135 -1.34 -16.66 -7.47
CA SER A 135 -1.66 -16.21 -6.12
C SER A 135 -1.64 -17.36 -5.09
N TYR A 136 -2.13 -18.56 -5.47
CA TYR A 136 -2.07 -19.73 -4.59
C TYR A 136 -0.64 -20.23 -4.34
N ALA A 137 0.25 -20.09 -5.33
CA ALA A 137 1.66 -20.39 -5.13
C ALA A 137 2.32 -19.41 -4.14
N LEU A 138 1.90 -18.13 -4.15
CA LEU A 138 2.34 -17.15 -3.15
C LEU A 138 1.80 -17.47 -1.75
N ASP A 139 0.55 -17.93 -1.63
CA ASP A 139 0.01 -18.38 -0.34
C ASP A 139 0.83 -19.53 0.25
N ASP A 140 1.21 -20.50 -0.58
CA ASP A 140 2.02 -21.63 -0.13
C ASP A 140 3.43 -21.17 0.29
N ILE A 141 4.03 -20.21 -0.43
CA ILE A 141 5.28 -19.56 -0.02
C ILE A 141 5.11 -18.85 1.34
N ALA A 142 4.03 -18.08 1.51
CA ALA A 142 3.75 -17.37 2.75
C ALA A 142 3.54 -18.34 3.93
N PHE A 143 2.85 -19.45 3.69
CA PHE A 143 2.64 -20.51 4.68
C PHE A 143 3.94 -21.23 5.03
N ALA A 144 4.75 -21.60 4.04
CA ALA A 144 6.06 -22.22 4.22
C ALA A 144 7.01 -21.33 5.04
N LEU A 145 6.97 -20.01 4.82
CA LEU A 145 7.76 -19.06 5.59
C LEU A 145 7.37 -19.03 7.08
N LYS A 146 6.06 -19.13 7.38
CA LYS A 146 5.53 -19.20 8.75
C LYS A 146 5.72 -20.55 9.42
N SER A 147 5.61 -21.64 8.69
CA SER A 147 5.70 -23.01 9.23
C SER A 147 7.13 -23.55 9.28
N GLY A 148 8.05 -22.97 8.50
CA GLY A 148 9.39 -23.50 8.30
C GLY A 148 9.47 -24.60 7.23
N GLY A 149 8.37 -24.85 6.50
CA GLY A 149 8.29 -25.84 5.43
C GLY A 149 8.95 -25.42 4.11
N LYS A 150 8.71 -26.21 3.06
CA LYS A 150 9.14 -25.92 1.68
C LYS A 150 7.89 -25.76 0.80
N PRO A 151 7.75 -24.64 0.08
CA PRO A 151 6.61 -24.45 -0.80
C PRO A 151 6.75 -25.26 -2.08
N THR A 152 5.63 -25.46 -2.77
CA THR A 152 5.51 -26.22 -4.00
C THR A 152 4.75 -25.41 -5.04
N ILE A 153 5.19 -25.51 -6.30
CA ILE A 153 4.48 -24.89 -7.42
C ILE A 153 3.73 -26.00 -8.13
N SER A 154 2.42 -25.83 -8.29
CA SER A 154 1.56 -26.81 -8.96
C SER A 154 2.00 -27.03 -10.41
N LYS A 155 2.19 -28.29 -10.82
CA LYS A 155 2.47 -28.65 -12.22
C LYS A 155 1.38 -28.14 -13.17
N ARG A 156 0.13 -28.07 -12.69
CA ARG A 156 -1.03 -27.58 -13.45
C ARG A 156 -0.87 -26.13 -13.88
N LEU A 157 -0.30 -25.28 -13.03
CA LEU A 157 -0.03 -23.87 -13.36
C LEU A 157 0.93 -23.77 -14.56
N LEU A 158 1.97 -24.61 -14.61
CA LEU A 158 2.94 -24.62 -15.71
C LEU A 158 2.26 -25.02 -17.02
N ILE A 159 1.43 -26.07 -16.99
CA ILE A 159 0.69 -26.56 -18.16
C ILE A 159 -0.31 -25.52 -18.67
N GLU A 160 -1.01 -24.81 -17.77
CA GLU A 160 -2.00 -23.80 -18.16
C GLU A 160 -1.35 -22.58 -18.84
N ILE A 161 -0.18 -22.13 -18.37
CA ILE A 161 0.56 -21.04 -19.02
C ILE A 161 1.08 -21.46 -20.40
N GLU A 162 1.60 -22.68 -20.53
CA GLU A 162 2.02 -23.21 -21.82
C GLU A 162 0.84 -23.33 -22.81
N ARG A 163 -0.34 -23.74 -22.33
CA ARG A 163 -1.57 -23.76 -23.14
C ARG A 163 -2.02 -22.36 -23.56
N LEU A 164 -1.90 -21.36 -22.68
CA LEU A 164 -2.17 -19.95 -23.00
C LEU A 164 -1.31 -19.50 -24.17
N LYS A 165 -0.01 -19.76 -24.11
CA LYS A 165 0.95 -19.46 -25.18
C LYS A 165 0.56 -20.09 -26.53
N ILE A 166 0.19 -21.37 -26.51
CA ILE A 166 -0.26 -22.09 -27.71
C ILE A 166 -1.55 -21.46 -28.28
N LYS A 167 -2.52 -21.09 -27.43
CA LYS A 167 -3.76 -20.43 -27.86
C LYS A 167 -3.50 -19.07 -28.51
N ILE A 168 -2.60 -18.26 -27.95
CA ILE A 168 -2.23 -16.94 -28.49
C ILE A 168 -1.57 -17.10 -29.86
N ASN A 169 -0.61 -18.02 -29.99
CA ASN A 169 0.04 -18.31 -31.28
C ASN A 169 -0.95 -18.82 -32.34
N HIS A 170 -1.99 -19.55 -31.92
CA HIS A 170 -3.07 -19.96 -32.81
C HIS A 170 -3.93 -18.77 -33.26
N PHE A 171 -4.24 -17.82 -32.36
CA PHE A 171 -4.91 -16.58 -32.74
C PHE A 171 -4.07 -15.78 -33.74
N GLU A 172 -2.76 -15.67 -33.54
CA GLU A 172 -1.87 -14.97 -34.48
C GLU A 172 -1.86 -15.62 -35.87
N LYS A 173 -1.75 -16.96 -35.95
CA LYS A 173 -1.66 -17.69 -37.23
C LYS A 173 -2.97 -17.80 -38.00
N ASN A 174 -4.10 -17.93 -37.30
CA ASN A 174 -5.41 -18.20 -37.91
C ASN A 174 -6.31 -16.95 -37.99
N ASN A 175 -5.76 -15.75 -37.82
CA ASN A 175 -6.50 -14.49 -37.95
C ASN A 175 -6.71 -14.05 -39.42
N SER A 176 -6.93 -14.98 -40.34
CA SER A 176 -7.09 -14.71 -41.77
C SER A 176 -8.34 -13.87 -42.08
N ASP A 177 -9.37 -13.96 -41.23
CA ASP A 177 -10.63 -13.21 -41.37
C ASP A 177 -10.61 -11.83 -40.67
N GLN A 178 -9.46 -11.35 -40.16
CA GLN A 178 -9.34 -10.12 -39.36
C GLN A 178 -10.31 -10.04 -38.15
N LYS A 179 -10.71 -11.19 -37.61
CA LYS A 179 -11.67 -11.27 -36.51
C LYS A 179 -11.16 -10.62 -35.22
N PHE A 180 -9.84 -10.63 -35.02
CA PHE A 180 -9.17 -9.97 -33.89
C PHE A 180 -8.24 -8.87 -34.42
N SER A 181 -8.08 -7.76 -33.69
CA SER A 181 -7.12 -6.73 -34.13
C SER A 181 -5.69 -7.14 -33.80
N THR A 182 -4.72 -6.80 -34.66
CA THR A 182 -3.29 -7.07 -34.44
C THR A 182 -2.83 -6.51 -33.09
N SER A 183 -3.22 -5.27 -32.75
CA SER A 183 -2.94 -4.65 -31.45
C SER A 183 -3.53 -5.44 -30.27
N GLY A 184 -4.70 -6.06 -30.44
CA GLY A 184 -5.33 -6.88 -29.42
C GLY A 184 -4.57 -8.17 -29.15
N ILE A 185 -4.10 -8.84 -30.22
CA ILE A 185 -3.27 -10.05 -30.12
C ILE A 185 -1.93 -9.72 -29.45
N ILE A 186 -1.31 -8.59 -29.80
CA ILE A 186 -0.07 -8.15 -29.17
C ILE A 186 -0.29 -7.79 -27.69
N ALA A 187 -1.40 -7.15 -27.35
CA ALA A 187 -1.75 -6.90 -25.95
C ALA A 187 -1.86 -8.21 -25.17
N LEU A 188 -2.52 -9.24 -25.72
CA LEU A 188 -2.57 -10.58 -25.11
C LEU A 188 -1.17 -11.19 -24.93
N LYS A 189 -0.31 -11.10 -25.95
CA LYS A 189 1.08 -11.59 -25.88
C LYS A 189 1.86 -10.87 -24.78
N ASN A 190 1.76 -9.55 -24.67
CA ASN A 190 2.44 -8.79 -23.62
C ASN A 190 1.92 -9.14 -22.22
N ILE A 191 0.62 -9.38 -22.08
CA ILE A 191 0.03 -9.88 -20.81
C ILE A 191 0.59 -11.28 -20.48
N GLU A 192 0.69 -12.16 -21.47
CA GLU A 192 1.23 -13.51 -21.29
C GLU A 192 2.70 -13.49 -20.88
N VAL A 193 3.53 -12.70 -21.55
CA VAL A 193 4.94 -12.48 -21.18
C VAL A 193 5.06 -11.89 -19.77
N ASN A 194 4.18 -10.95 -19.40
CA ASN A 194 4.14 -10.42 -18.03
C ASN A 194 3.81 -11.53 -17.00
N ILE A 195 2.87 -12.43 -17.30
CA ILE A 195 2.54 -13.59 -16.45
C ILE A 195 3.71 -14.58 -16.37
N GLU A 196 4.40 -14.85 -17.47
CA GLU A 196 5.61 -15.68 -17.48
C GLU A 196 6.70 -15.07 -16.59
N ASN A 197 6.91 -13.75 -16.69
CA ASN A 197 7.86 -13.00 -15.85
C ASN A 197 7.49 -13.06 -14.36
N ILE A 198 6.20 -12.91 -14.02
CA ILE A 198 5.71 -13.06 -12.64
C ILE A 198 5.97 -14.49 -12.15
N LEU A 199 5.61 -15.51 -12.94
CA LEU A 199 5.85 -16.91 -12.59
C LEU A 199 7.33 -17.22 -12.41
N ALA A 200 8.20 -16.69 -13.28
CA ALA A 200 9.64 -16.86 -13.18
C ALA A 200 10.17 -16.33 -11.84
N ARG A 201 9.72 -15.15 -11.40
CA ARG A 201 10.06 -14.61 -10.08
C ARG A 201 9.52 -15.46 -8.94
N VAL A 202 8.29 -15.98 -9.03
CA VAL A 202 7.75 -16.94 -8.04
C VAL A 202 8.61 -18.21 -7.97
N LYS A 203 9.07 -18.74 -9.10
CA LYS A 203 10.00 -19.88 -9.15
C LYS A 203 11.34 -19.55 -8.48
N THR A 204 11.89 -18.36 -8.73
CA THR A 204 13.11 -17.87 -8.09
C THR A 204 12.96 -17.81 -6.58
N ILE A 205 11.88 -17.19 -6.08
CA ILE A 205 11.59 -17.12 -4.65
C ILE A 205 11.44 -18.52 -4.04
N ASN A 206 10.71 -19.42 -4.70
CA ASN A 206 10.59 -20.81 -4.26
C ASN A 206 11.95 -21.53 -4.20
N SER A 207 12.86 -21.26 -5.15
CA SER A 207 14.19 -21.86 -5.17
C SER A 207 15.03 -21.50 -3.93
N TYR A 208 14.83 -20.31 -3.35
CA TYR A 208 15.54 -19.88 -2.14
C TYR A 208 15.23 -20.76 -0.93
N PHE A 209 14.03 -21.36 -0.85
CA PHE A 209 13.68 -22.29 0.23
C PHE A 209 14.49 -23.59 0.17
N LYS A 210 14.99 -23.97 -1.01
CA LYS A 210 15.92 -25.12 -1.15
C LYS A 210 17.33 -24.77 -0.67
N LEU A 211 17.74 -23.51 -0.86
CA LEU A 211 19.08 -23.02 -0.54
C LEU A 211 19.20 -22.38 0.84
N ARG A 212 18.10 -22.29 1.61
CA ARG A 212 17.99 -21.62 2.92
C ARG A 212 19.13 -21.90 3.92
N ASN A 213 19.65 -23.13 3.92
CA ASN A 213 20.73 -23.57 4.81
C ASN A 213 22.10 -23.66 4.12
N SER A 214 22.20 -23.33 2.83
CA SER A 214 23.45 -23.42 2.09
C SER A 214 24.32 -22.18 2.33
N LYS A 215 25.63 -22.41 2.42
CA LYS A 215 26.63 -21.33 2.42
C LYS A 215 26.76 -20.65 1.04
N ASP A 216 26.24 -21.30 -0.02
CA ASP A 216 26.29 -20.84 -1.41
C ASP A 216 25.20 -19.83 -1.79
N ILE A 217 24.42 -19.32 -0.83
CA ILE A 217 23.61 -18.13 -1.11
C ILE A 217 24.59 -17.00 -1.42
N ARG A 218 24.79 -16.76 -2.73
CA ARG A 218 25.67 -15.72 -3.28
C ARG A 218 25.44 -14.44 -2.49
N LYS A 219 26.53 -13.72 -2.16
CA LYS A 219 26.45 -12.30 -1.79
C LYS A 219 25.80 -11.60 -2.98
N ALA A 220 24.48 -11.46 -2.98
CA ALA A 220 23.86 -10.48 -3.83
C ALA A 220 24.41 -9.14 -3.31
N GLU A 221 25.25 -8.47 -4.10
CA GLU A 221 25.66 -7.09 -3.91
C GLU A 221 24.43 -6.19 -4.11
N VAL A 222 23.43 -6.36 -3.25
CA VAL A 222 22.36 -5.39 -3.12
C VAL A 222 22.97 -4.30 -2.25
N ASP A 223 23.11 -3.12 -2.83
CA ASP A 223 23.58 -1.91 -2.16
C ASP A 223 22.51 -1.48 -1.13
N THR A 224 22.43 -2.23 -0.04
CA THR A 224 21.34 -2.17 0.96
C THR A 224 21.25 -0.78 1.59
N GLU A 225 22.36 -0.04 1.65
CA GLU A 225 22.41 1.30 2.22
C GLU A 225 21.48 2.29 1.52
N LYS A 226 21.28 2.16 0.20
CA LYS A 226 20.38 3.05 -0.59
C LYS A 226 18.90 2.71 -0.42
N PHE A 227 18.57 1.53 0.11
CA PHE A 227 17.20 1.13 0.42
C PHE A 227 16.79 1.40 1.86
N ILE A 228 17.74 1.81 2.72
CA ILE A 228 17.52 2.14 4.12
C ILE A 228 17.30 3.66 4.24
N THR A 229 16.09 4.07 4.60
CA THR A 229 15.88 5.41 5.17
C THR A 229 16.52 5.46 6.56
N ARG A 230 17.80 5.81 6.62
CA ARG A 230 18.46 6.08 7.91
C ARG A 230 17.88 7.38 8.44
N GLN A 231 16.96 7.30 9.42
CA GLN A 231 16.61 8.46 10.24
C GLN A 231 17.82 8.80 11.11
N LYS A 232 18.71 9.64 10.59
CA LYS A 232 19.73 10.28 11.42
C LYS A 232 19.01 11.22 12.37
N PHE A 233 19.41 11.24 13.64
CA PHE A 233 18.93 12.26 14.56
C PHE A 233 19.47 13.60 14.07
N ASP A 234 18.59 14.39 13.46
CA ASP A 234 18.93 15.72 12.97
C ASP A 234 18.32 16.74 13.92
N TRP A 235 19.18 17.45 14.64
CA TRP A 235 18.76 18.53 15.53
C TRP A 235 17.99 19.61 14.76
N LYS A 236 18.33 19.81 13.48
CA LYS A 236 17.64 20.76 12.62
C LYS A 236 16.18 20.34 12.40
N LEU A 237 15.92 19.05 12.14
CA LEU A 237 14.55 18.52 12.04
C LEU A 237 13.76 18.77 13.32
N PHE A 238 14.37 18.64 14.51
CA PHE A 238 13.69 18.96 15.76
C PHE A 238 13.29 20.44 15.81
N THR A 239 14.21 21.36 15.50
CA THR A 239 13.93 22.80 15.48
C THR A 239 12.93 23.21 14.39
N GLU A 240 12.99 22.60 13.21
CA GLU A 240 12.03 22.83 12.11
C GLU A 240 10.62 22.34 12.48
N ASN A 241 10.54 21.28 13.30
CA ASN A 241 9.28 20.82 13.88
C ASN A 241 8.74 21.74 14.98
N LEU A 242 9.53 22.60 15.64
CA LEU A 242 9.05 23.60 16.61
C LEU A 242 8.45 24.85 15.92
N SER A 243 7.60 24.63 14.92
CA SER A 243 6.95 25.68 14.16
C SER A 243 5.45 25.41 14.05
N TYR A 244 4.64 26.48 14.01
CA TYR A 244 3.19 26.35 13.80
C TYR A 244 2.82 25.80 12.41
N SER A 245 3.72 25.86 11.43
CA SER A 245 3.56 25.21 10.13
C SER A 245 3.67 23.68 10.24
N SER A 246 4.48 23.16 11.17
CA SER A 246 4.62 21.71 11.35
C SER A 246 3.32 21.04 11.80
N SER A 247 2.94 19.98 11.09
CA SER A 247 1.80 19.15 11.49
C SER A 247 2.02 18.43 12.82
N THR A 248 3.28 18.11 13.18
CA THR A 248 3.58 17.40 14.44
C THR A 248 3.41 18.33 15.63
N PHE A 249 3.87 19.57 15.55
CA PHE A 249 3.71 20.56 16.61
C PHE A 249 2.26 20.99 16.81
N ARG A 250 1.52 21.24 15.72
CA ARG A 250 0.06 21.50 15.79
C ARG A 250 -0.67 20.36 16.51
N HIS A 251 -0.30 19.11 16.23
CA HIS A 251 -0.88 17.95 16.90
C HIS A 251 -0.49 17.90 18.39
N SER A 252 0.79 18.05 18.72
CA SER A 252 1.26 18.04 20.11
C SER A 252 0.60 19.14 20.96
N LEU A 253 0.52 20.37 20.43
CA LEU A 253 -0.16 21.47 21.10
C LEU A 253 -1.65 21.17 21.31
N ARG A 254 -2.32 20.62 20.29
CA ARG A 254 -3.71 20.18 20.40
C ARG A 254 -3.85 19.16 21.53
N VAL A 255 -3.06 18.09 21.54
CA VAL A 255 -3.12 17.06 22.58
C VAL A 255 -2.94 17.67 23.97
N THR A 256 -1.99 18.58 24.15
CA THR A 256 -1.78 19.29 25.42
C THR A 256 -3.04 20.06 25.86
N VAL A 257 -3.65 20.85 24.97
CA VAL A 257 -4.87 21.61 25.28
C VAL A 257 -6.04 20.68 25.60
N VAL A 258 -6.21 19.59 24.83
CA VAL A 258 -7.31 18.64 25.03
C VAL A 258 -7.15 17.86 26.34
N MET A 259 -5.92 17.47 26.69
CA MET A 259 -5.61 16.85 27.97
C MET A 259 -5.87 17.81 29.13
N LEU A 260 -5.54 19.10 28.98
CA LEU A 260 -5.84 20.12 29.99
C LEU A 260 -7.35 20.31 30.18
N LEU A 261 -8.11 20.42 29.09
CA LEU A 261 -9.58 20.49 29.14
C LEU A 261 -10.19 19.24 29.77
N GLY A 262 -9.71 18.06 29.38
CA GLY A 262 -10.12 16.78 29.96
C GLY A 262 -9.84 16.71 31.46
N PHE A 263 -8.70 17.24 31.90
CA PHE A 263 -8.33 17.30 33.31
C PHE A 263 -9.26 18.23 34.09
N ILE A 264 -9.56 19.42 33.57
CA ILE A 264 -10.49 20.36 34.20
C ILE A 264 -11.88 19.74 34.34
N VAL A 265 -12.41 19.13 33.26
CA VAL A 265 -13.71 18.44 33.30
C VAL A 265 -13.71 17.30 34.32
N SER A 266 -12.61 16.53 34.36
CA SER A 266 -12.43 15.44 35.31
C SER A 266 -12.42 15.90 36.78
N GLN A 267 -11.85 17.07 37.09
CA GLN A 267 -11.89 17.67 38.43
C GLN A 267 -13.29 18.14 38.82
N ILE A 268 -14.06 18.68 37.86
CA ILE A 268 -15.43 19.16 38.12
C ILE A 268 -16.39 18.00 38.43
N LEU A 269 -16.23 16.86 37.75
CA LEU A 269 -17.14 15.73 37.86
C LEU A 269 -16.94 14.86 39.12
N ASN A 270 -15.81 15.02 39.85
CA ASN A 270 -15.52 14.31 41.10
C ASN A 270 -15.70 12.78 41.07
N PHE A 271 -15.53 12.12 39.92
CA PHE A 271 -15.61 10.66 39.83
C PHE A 271 -14.38 9.98 40.45
N SER A 272 -14.58 8.81 41.08
CA SER A 272 -13.52 8.05 41.76
C SER A 272 -12.37 7.63 40.84
N HIS A 273 -12.64 7.46 39.54
CA HIS A 273 -11.64 7.02 38.54
C HIS A 273 -11.47 7.99 37.37
N SER A 274 -11.54 9.29 37.67
CA SER A 274 -11.49 10.41 36.73
C SER A 274 -10.31 10.40 35.71
N TYR A 275 -9.22 9.67 35.99
CA TYR A 275 -8.09 9.49 35.06
C TYR A 275 -8.42 8.72 33.77
N TRP A 276 -9.53 7.96 33.72
CA TRP A 276 -9.94 7.23 32.50
C TRP A 276 -10.34 8.17 31.37
N ILE A 277 -10.85 9.36 31.68
CA ILE A 277 -11.16 10.40 30.69
C ILE A 277 -9.87 10.80 29.97
N LEU A 278 -8.80 11.09 30.72
CA LEU A 278 -7.50 11.47 30.19
C LEU A 278 -6.86 10.35 29.36
N LEU A 279 -6.90 9.11 29.86
CA LEU A 279 -6.39 7.96 29.12
C LEU A 279 -7.15 7.77 27.80
N THR A 280 -8.46 7.98 27.82
CA THR A 280 -9.31 7.88 26.63
C THR A 280 -8.94 8.97 25.61
N ILE A 281 -8.80 10.22 26.05
CA ILE A 281 -8.37 11.34 25.20
C ILE A 281 -7.03 11.02 24.54
N LEU A 282 -6.05 10.57 25.33
CA LEU A 282 -4.70 10.25 24.83
C LEU A 282 -4.73 9.16 23.75
N VAL A 283 -5.53 8.12 23.97
CA VAL A 283 -5.59 6.97 23.05
C VAL A 283 -6.36 7.30 21.77
N ILE A 284 -7.42 8.12 21.87
CA ILE A 284 -8.26 8.53 20.74
C ILE A 284 -7.59 9.59 19.88
N SER A 285 -6.85 10.52 20.49
CA SER A 285 -6.19 11.61 19.77
C SER A 285 -5.14 11.07 18.80
N LYS A 286 -5.35 11.31 17.50
CA LYS A 286 -4.44 10.93 16.41
C LYS A 286 -4.09 12.16 15.56
N PRO A 287 -2.98 12.13 14.80
CA PRO A 287 -2.55 13.25 13.95
C PRO A 287 -3.39 13.39 12.66
N GLY A 288 -4.69 13.63 12.84
CA GLY A 288 -5.69 13.80 11.77
C GLY A 288 -7.11 13.58 12.30
N PHE A 289 -8.10 14.30 11.74
CA PHE A 289 -9.49 14.18 12.16
C PHE A 289 -10.06 12.79 11.85
N SER A 290 -9.85 12.29 10.63
CA SER A 290 -10.33 10.97 10.19
C SER A 290 -9.82 9.84 11.07
N LEU A 291 -8.54 9.87 11.44
CA LEU A 291 -7.92 8.87 12.32
C LEU A 291 -8.49 8.95 13.76
N THR A 292 -8.68 10.16 14.27
CA THR A 292 -9.27 10.40 15.59
C THR A 292 -10.72 9.90 15.62
N LYS A 293 -11.53 10.23 14.61
CA LYS A 293 -12.91 9.77 14.46
C LYS A 293 -13.00 8.24 14.36
N GLN A 294 -12.17 7.61 13.53
CA GLN A 294 -12.13 6.15 13.43
C GLN A 294 -11.80 5.51 14.79
N ARG A 295 -10.76 6.00 15.47
CA ARG A 295 -10.35 5.50 16.79
C ARG A 295 -11.44 5.73 17.84
N ASN A 296 -12.13 6.85 17.77
CA ASN A 296 -13.24 7.24 18.63
C ASN A 296 -14.39 6.22 18.54
N TYR A 297 -14.86 5.92 17.33
CA TYR A 297 -15.91 4.90 17.12
C TYR A 297 -15.48 3.52 17.62
N GLN A 298 -14.24 3.11 17.31
CA GLN A 298 -13.75 1.81 17.75
C GLN A 298 -13.70 1.71 19.28
N ARG A 299 -13.31 2.79 19.96
CA ARG A 299 -13.26 2.86 21.42
C ARG A 299 -14.65 2.86 22.04
N LEU A 300 -15.60 3.64 21.51
CA LEU A 300 -16.97 3.69 22.01
C LEU A 300 -17.67 2.32 21.88
N ILE A 301 -17.63 1.71 20.71
CA ILE A 301 -18.27 0.41 20.46
C ILE A 301 -17.61 -0.67 21.32
N GLY A 302 -16.28 -0.76 21.31
CA GLY A 302 -15.53 -1.76 22.07
C GLY A 302 -15.75 -1.65 23.57
N THR A 303 -15.67 -0.45 24.14
CA THR A 303 -15.86 -0.25 25.58
C THR A 303 -17.31 -0.49 25.99
N THR A 304 -18.29 -0.05 25.20
CA THR A 304 -19.71 -0.23 25.56
C THR A 304 -20.08 -1.71 25.59
N ILE A 305 -19.78 -2.45 24.52
CA ILE A 305 -20.07 -3.89 24.45
C ILE A 305 -19.26 -4.64 25.52
N GLY A 306 -17.96 -4.33 25.65
CA GLY A 306 -17.11 -4.96 26.65
C GLY A 306 -17.53 -4.69 28.10
N ALA A 307 -18.05 -3.49 28.39
CA ALA A 307 -18.57 -3.13 29.71
C ALA A 307 -19.83 -3.93 30.06
N PHE A 308 -20.76 -4.12 29.12
CA PHE A 308 -21.94 -4.97 29.34
C PHE A 308 -21.54 -6.43 29.58
N ILE A 309 -20.60 -6.96 28.79
CA ILE A 309 -20.07 -8.31 29.00
C ILE A 309 -19.41 -8.43 30.37
N GLY A 310 -18.53 -7.49 30.73
CA GLY A 310 -17.84 -7.51 32.01
C GLY A 310 -18.78 -7.37 33.19
N MET A 311 -19.82 -6.54 33.08
CA MET A 311 -20.87 -6.41 34.09
C MET A 311 -21.62 -7.73 34.28
N GLY A 312 -21.98 -8.42 33.19
CA GLY A 312 -22.59 -9.74 33.26
C GLY A 312 -21.67 -10.75 33.95
N VAL A 313 -20.40 -10.83 33.54
CA VAL A 313 -19.43 -11.76 34.13
C VAL A 313 -19.28 -11.54 35.64
N VAL A 314 -19.03 -10.30 36.07
CA VAL A 314 -18.81 -9.98 37.50
C VAL A 314 -20.09 -10.14 38.33
N SER A 315 -21.28 -9.94 37.74
CA SER A 315 -22.55 -10.06 38.48
C SER A 315 -23.02 -11.51 38.66
N TYR A 316 -22.73 -12.40 37.70
CA TYR A 316 -23.22 -13.78 37.73
C TYR A 316 -22.17 -14.78 38.24
N ILE A 317 -20.87 -14.53 38.02
CA ILE A 317 -19.79 -15.46 38.35
C ILE A 317 -19.05 -14.98 39.60
N HIS A 318 -19.25 -15.70 40.70
CA HIS A 318 -18.62 -15.40 41.99
C HIS A 318 -17.44 -16.34 42.29
N ASP A 319 -17.29 -17.43 41.53
CA ASP A 319 -16.16 -18.35 41.68
C ASP A 319 -14.87 -17.71 41.17
N LYS A 320 -13.93 -17.47 42.08
CA LYS A 320 -12.64 -16.81 41.79
C LYS A 320 -11.79 -17.57 40.79
N ASN A 321 -11.86 -18.90 40.76
CA ASN A 321 -11.09 -19.71 39.83
C ASN A 321 -11.61 -19.54 38.39
N THR A 322 -12.93 -19.58 38.21
CA THR A 322 -13.59 -19.31 36.93
C THR A 322 -13.34 -17.86 36.48
N LEU A 323 -13.47 -16.89 37.38
CA LEU A 323 -13.23 -15.48 37.11
C LEU A 323 -11.78 -15.24 36.63
N PHE A 324 -10.81 -15.92 37.24
CA PHE A 324 -9.41 -15.87 36.84
C PHE A 324 -9.18 -16.47 35.44
N GLY A 325 -9.83 -17.59 35.12
CA GLY A 325 -9.79 -18.17 33.77
C GLY A 325 -10.33 -17.22 32.70
N ILE A 326 -11.46 -16.55 32.98
CA ILE A 326 -12.06 -15.55 32.09
C ILE A 326 -11.15 -14.31 31.96
N LEU A 327 -10.53 -13.87 33.06
CA LEU A 327 -9.55 -12.79 33.05
C LEU A 327 -8.39 -13.11 32.10
N LEU A 328 -7.80 -14.29 32.19
CA LEU A 328 -6.71 -14.71 31.32
C LEU A 328 -7.15 -14.80 29.86
N PHE A 329 -8.32 -15.35 29.59
CA PHE A 329 -8.89 -15.41 28.25
C PHE A 329 -9.06 -14.01 27.64
N CYS A 330 -9.68 -13.08 28.38
CA CYS A 330 -9.85 -11.70 27.96
C CYS A 330 -8.50 -10.98 27.79
N MET A 331 -7.53 -11.22 28.67
CA MET A 331 -6.19 -10.65 28.55
C MET A 331 -5.49 -11.12 27.26
N ILE A 332 -5.53 -12.42 26.97
CA ILE A 332 -4.97 -12.99 25.74
C ILE A 332 -5.68 -12.41 24.52
N GLY A 333 -7.01 -12.32 24.54
CA GLY A 333 -7.80 -11.69 23.48
C GLY A 333 -7.40 -10.24 23.25
N CYS A 334 -7.32 -9.43 24.31
CA CYS A 334 -6.95 -8.02 24.25
C CYS A 334 -5.62 -7.80 23.51
N TYR A 335 -4.55 -8.49 23.94
CA TYR A 335 -3.22 -8.33 23.34
C TYR A 335 -3.09 -8.97 21.96
N SER A 336 -3.76 -10.09 21.71
CA SER A 336 -3.73 -10.76 20.39
C SER A 336 -4.33 -9.90 19.28
N PHE A 337 -5.40 -9.16 19.59
CA PHE A 337 -6.10 -8.34 18.61
C PHE A 337 -5.65 -6.87 18.57
N GLN A 338 -4.79 -6.40 19.49
CA GLN A 338 -4.42 -4.98 19.61
C GLN A 338 -3.91 -4.34 18.31
N ARG A 339 -3.13 -5.10 17.51
CA ARG A 339 -2.61 -4.63 16.21
C ARG A 339 -3.49 -5.00 15.01
N LYS A 340 -4.35 -6.01 15.13
CA LYS A 340 -5.19 -6.52 14.03
C LYS A 340 -6.55 -5.84 13.96
N ASN A 341 -7.27 -5.83 15.07
CA ASN A 341 -8.59 -5.22 15.17
C ASN A 341 -8.75 -4.57 16.54
N TYR A 342 -8.67 -3.26 16.54
CA TYR A 342 -8.72 -2.49 17.78
C TYR A 342 -10.07 -2.59 18.49
N VAL A 343 -11.20 -2.76 17.77
CA VAL A 343 -12.52 -2.93 18.39
C VAL A 343 -12.55 -4.19 19.24
N VAL A 344 -12.09 -5.30 18.67
CA VAL A 344 -12.01 -6.61 19.35
C VAL A 344 -11.05 -6.54 20.54
N SER A 345 -9.92 -5.86 20.37
CA SER A 345 -8.97 -5.64 21.47
C SER A 345 -9.62 -4.91 22.65
N VAL A 346 -10.35 -3.80 22.41
CA VAL A 346 -11.02 -3.03 23.46
C VAL A 346 -12.20 -3.80 24.07
N LEU A 347 -12.92 -4.58 23.26
CA LEU A 347 -14.00 -5.45 23.71
C LEU A 347 -13.51 -6.45 24.75
N PHE A 348 -12.32 -7.02 24.58
CA PHE A 348 -11.69 -7.89 25.57
C PHE A 348 -11.00 -7.12 26.71
N MET A 349 -10.42 -5.95 26.42
CA MET A 349 -9.73 -5.11 27.39
C MET A 349 -10.66 -4.68 28.54
N THR A 350 -11.89 -4.31 28.21
CA THR A 350 -12.85 -3.76 29.17
C THR A 350 -13.26 -4.77 30.26
N PRO A 351 -13.76 -5.98 29.93
CA PRO A 351 -14.05 -7.01 30.92
C PRO A 351 -12.78 -7.50 31.62
N TYR A 352 -11.65 -7.60 30.93
CA TYR A 352 -10.35 -7.90 31.54
C TYR A 352 -10.04 -6.94 32.71
N ILE A 353 -10.18 -5.63 32.48
CA ILE A 353 -9.90 -4.65 33.52
C ILE A 353 -10.97 -4.68 34.62
N LEU A 354 -12.25 -4.84 34.28
CA LEU A 354 -13.33 -4.92 35.29
C LEU A 354 -13.10 -6.08 36.26
N ILE A 355 -12.77 -7.26 35.74
CA ILE A 355 -12.46 -8.44 36.54
C ILE A 355 -11.19 -8.21 37.38
N LEU A 356 -10.19 -7.54 36.83
CA LEU A 356 -8.98 -7.20 37.58
C LEU A 356 -9.29 -6.29 38.78
N PHE A 357 -10.16 -5.28 38.61
CA PHE A 357 -10.60 -4.42 39.72
C PHE A 357 -11.45 -5.18 40.74
N ASP A 358 -12.23 -6.17 40.30
CA ASP A 358 -12.97 -7.07 41.19
C ASP A 358 -12.04 -7.89 42.09
N PHE A 359 -10.97 -8.46 41.54
CA PHE A 359 -9.94 -9.12 42.34
C PHE A 359 -9.26 -8.20 43.36
N LEU A 360 -9.17 -6.90 43.09
CA LEU A 360 -8.61 -5.90 44.00
C LEU A 360 -9.62 -5.42 45.06
N GLY A 361 -10.83 -5.97 45.11
CA GLY A 361 -11.89 -5.56 46.04
C GLY A 361 -12.57 -4.24 45.67
N MET A 362 -12.32 -3.72 44.47
CA MET A 362 -12.91 -2.50 43.92
C MET A 362 -13.95 -2.80 42.82
N GLY A 363 -14.29 -4.08 42.64
CA GLY A 363 -15.26 -4.53 41.65
C GLY A 363 -16.66 -4.07 42.01
N SER A 364 -17.24 -3.22 41.16
CA SER A 364 -18.64 -2.86 41.27
C SER A 364 -19.24 -2.61 39.90
N ILE A 365 -20.55 -2.82 39.80
CA ILE A 365 -21.36 -2.40 38.65
C ILE A 365 -21.18 -0.89 38.38
N ALA A 366 -20.91 -0.10 39.42
CA ALA A 366 -20.61 1.33 39.29
C ALA A 366 -19.34 1.58 38.46
N LEU A 367 -18.29 0.76 38.61
CA LEU A 367 -17.04 0.93 37.84
C LEU A 367 -17.24 0.69 36.34
N ALA A 368 -18.08 -0.28 35.96
CA ALA A 368 -18.45 -0.50 34.56
C ALA A 368 -19.24 0.68 33.99
N ARG A 369 -20.13 1.29 34.79
CA ARG A 369 -20.90 2.47 34.40
C ARG A 369 -20.00 3.69 34.23
N GLU A 370 -19.06 3.91 35.17
CA GLU A 370 -18.04 4.96 35.08
C GLU A 370 -17.24 4.83 33.77
N ARG A 371 -16.85 3.61 33.36
CA ARG A 371 -16.13 3.42 32.08
C ARG A 371 -16.89 3.88 30.86
N ILE A 372 -18.20 3.64 30.84
CA ILE A 372 -19.04 4.08 29.74
C ILE A 372 -19.04 5.61 29.73
N TYR A 373 -19.40 6.25 30.85
CA TYR A 373 -19.42 7.72 30.94
C TYR A 373 -18.08 8.38 30.61
N ASP A 374 -16.98 7.91 31.21
CA ASP A 374 -15.64 8.43 30.97
C ASP A 374 -15.24 8.31 29.50
N THR A 375 -15.61 7.20 28.87
CA THR A 375 -15.34 7.00 27.45
C THR A 375 -16.16 7.96 26.60
N PHE A 376 -17.44 8.17 26.89
CA PHE A 376 -18.28 9.13 26.18
C PHE A 376 -17.79 10.57 26.34
N ILE A 377 -17.42 10.97 27.57
CA ILE A 377 -16.89 12.31 27.87
C ILE A 377 -15.55 12.52 27.14
N GLY A 378 -14.60 11.61 27.32
CA GLY A 378 -13.29 11.69 26.65
C GLY A 378 -13.40 11.67 25.13
N SER A 379 -14.31 10.85 24.59
CA SER A 379 -14.61 10.79 23.16
C SER A 379 -15.19 12.10 22.62
N GLY A 380 -16.14 12.70 23.34
CA GLY A 380 -16.75 13.98 22.98
C GLY A 380 -15.73 15.10 22.96
N ILE A 381 -14.92 15.23 24.02
CA ILE A 381 -13.86 16.24 24.14
C ILE A 381 -12.84 16.09 23.02
N ALA A 382 -12.34 14.86 22.79
CA ALA A 382 -11.33 14.60 21.75
C ALA A 382 -11.85 14.89 20.34
N LEU A 383 -13.10 14.52 20.03
CA LEU A 383 -13.69 14.71 18.71
C LEU A 383 -13.99 16.19 18.42
N LEU A 384 -14.59 16.90 19.40
CA LEU A 384 -14.85 18.34 19.28
C LEU A 384 -13.54 19.12 19.11
N ALA A 385 -12.54 18.81 19.92
CA ALA A 385 -11.25 19.46 19.80
C ALA A 385 -10.53 19.11 18.49
N SER A 386 -10.63 17.87 17.99
CA SER A 386 -10.05 17.52 16.71
C SER A 386 -10.70 18.24 15.53
N TYR A 387 -11.95 18.69 15.68
CA TYR A 387 -12.65 19.51 14.69
C TYR A 387 -12.28 21.00 14.83
N SER A 388 -12.25 21.53 16.06
CA SER A 388 -12.16 22.97 16.31
C SER A 388 -10.73 23.50 16.54
N LEU A 389 -9.83 22.71 17.13
CA LEU A 389 -8.50 23.18 17.54
C LEU A 389 -7.42 22.80 16.51
N PHE A 390 -6.97 23.79 15.74
CA PHE A 390 -5.88 23.66 14.75
C PHE A 390 -6.02 22.46 13.81
N PRO A 391 -7.18 22.25 13.14
CA PRO A 391 -7.39 21.06 12.33
C PRO A 391 -6.36 20.99 11.20
N THR A 392 -5.84 19.79 10.96
CA THR A 392 -5.01 19.46 9.80
C THR A 392 -5.86 18.58 8.90
N TRP A 393 -6.49 19.22 7.91
CA TRP A 393 -7.39 18.53 6.99
C TRP A 393 -6.59 17.73 5.97
N GLU A 394 -7.12 16.58 5.56
CA GLU A 394 -6.44 15.70 4.62
C GLU A 394 -6.29 16.36 3.24
N HIS A 395 -7.17 17.27 2.84
CA HIS A 395 -7.04 17.98 1.55
C HIS A 395 -5.75 18.81 1.43
N GLU A 396 -5.27 19.42 2.52
CA GLU A 396 -3.99 20.18 2.50
C GLU A 396 -2.81 19.24 2.16
N LYS A 397 -2.78 18.06 2.79
CA LYS A 397 -1.76 17.03 2.54
C LYS A 397 -1.93 16.35 1.19
N LEU A 398 -3.17 16.24 0.72
CA LEU A 398 -3.50 15.64 -0.56
C LEU A 398 -2.89 16.44 -1.72
N LYS A 399 -2.90 17.77 -1.64
CA LYS A 399 -2.24 18.64 -2.61
C LYS A 399 -0.72 18.35 -2.68
N GLU A 400 -0.06 18.29 -1.53
CA GLU A 400 1.38 17.95 -1.47
C GLU A 400 1.63 16.56 -2.07
N ALA A 401 0.84 15.57 -1.68
CA ALA A 401 0.96 14.21 -2.21
C ALA A 401 0.70 14.12 -3.73
N MET A 402 -0.20 14.95 -4.28
CA MET A 402 -0.42 15.07 -5.72
C MET A 402 0.80 15.65 -6.44
N ILE A 403 1.45 16.66 -5.85
CA ILE A 403 2.69 17.23 -6.40
C ILE A 403 3.82 16.19 -6.34
N ASP A 404 3.95 15.48 -5.22
CA ASP A 404 4.99 14.47 -5.01
C ASP A 404 4.87 13.31 -6.02
N ILE A 405 3.66 12.80 -6.28
CA ILE A 405 3.49 11.74 -7.29
C ILE A 405 3.81 12.22 -8.71
N LEU A 406 3.52 13.49 -9.06
CA LEU A 406 3.90 14.02 -10.37
C LEU A 406 5.41 14.17 -10.50
N LYS A 407 6.09 14.67 -9.46
CA LYS A 407 7.56 14.74 -9.40
C LYS A 407 8.17 13.34 -9.53
N ALA A 408 7.62 12.35 -8.83
CA ALA A 408 8.07 10.97 -8.92
C ALA A 408 7.84 10.36 -10.31
N ASN A 409 6.64 10.54 -10.89
CA ASN A 409 6.31 10.04 -12.24
C ASN A 409 7.19 10.68 -13.31
N LYS A 410 7.42 12.00 -13.22
CA LYS A 410 8.33 12.72 -14.10
C LYS A 410 9.75 12.14 -13.99
N ALA A 411 10.31 12.07 -12.78
CA ALA A 411 11.66 11.54 -12.58
C ALA A 411 11.80 10.09 -13.07
N TYR A 412 10.76 9.26 -12.89
CA TYR A 412 10.75 7.90 -13.40
C TYR A 412 10.73 7.87 -14.93
N PHE A 413 9.85 8.66 -15.55
CA PHE A 413 9.76 8.76 -17.02
C PHE A 413 11.07 9.29 -17.63
N GLU A 414 11.71 10.29 -17.03
CA GLU A 414 13.04 10.78 -17.45
C GLU A 414 14.10 9.68 -17.45
N GLN A 415 14.10 8.79 -16.45
CA GLN A 415 15.03 7.66 -16.42
C GLN A 415 14.73 6.61 -17.50
N ILE A 416 13.46 6.44 -17.91
CA ILE A 416 13.10 5.62 -19.07
C ILE A 416 13.53 6.29 -20.37
N VAL A 417 13.30 7.59 -20.52
CA VAL A 417 13.74 8.36 -21.69
C VAL A 417 15.25 8.19 -21.87
N LYS A 418 16.05 8.34 -20.81
CA LYS A 418 17.50 8.08 -20.86
C LYS A 418 17.84 6.66 -21.33
N LEU A 419 17.05 5.65 -20.95
CA LEU A 419 17.24 4.26 -21.41
C LEU A 419 17.09 4.09 -22.93
N TYR A 420 16.27 4.92 -23.58
CA TYR A 420 16.03 4.88 -25.03
C TYR A 420 16.94 5.81 -25.84
N PHE A 421 17.34 6.95 -25.27
CA PHE A 421 18.07 7.99 -26.01
C PHE A 421 19.53 8.17 -25.61
N ASP A 422 19.92 7.77 -24.40
CA ASP A 422 21.26 8.01 -23.85
C ASP A 422 22.02 6.70 -23.61
N LYS A 423 23.32 6.70 -23.90
CA LYS A 423 24.20 5.53 -23.66
C LYS A 423 24.59 5.35 -22.18
N THR A 424 24.40 6.38 -21.35
CA THR A 424 24.79 6.40 -19.93
C THR A 424 23.60 6.17 -19.02
N TYR A 425 23.15 4.92 -18.93
CA TYR A 425 22.05 4.52 -18.06
C TYR A 425 22.54 4.04 -16.69
N ASN A 426 22.05 4.66 -15.61
CA ASN A 426 22.31 4.22 -14.24
C ASN A 426 21.14 3.37 -13.72
N ARG A 427 21.34 2.05 -13.67
CA ARG A 427 20.35 1.09 -13.15
C ARG A 427 19.87 1.41 -11.73
N THR A 428 20.71 2.04 -10.91
CA THR A 428 20.35 2.39 -9.53
C THR A 428 19.38 3.55 -9.50
N GLU A 429 19.63 4.61 -10.27
CA GLU A 429 18.74 5.78 -10.34
C GLU A 429 17.35 5.43 -10.86
N TYR A 430 17.29 4.59 -11.91
CA TYR A 430 16.03 4.02 -12.38
C TYR A 430 15.26 3.31 -11.27
N LYS A 431 15.93 2.43 -10.50
CA LYS A 431 15.27 1.68 -9.42
C LYS A 431 14.76 2.60 -8.31
N LEU A 432 15.51 3.65 -8.00
CA LEU A 432 15.12 4.64 -7.00
C LEU A 432 13.91 5.47 -7.47
N ALA A 433 13.94 5.99 -8.69
CA ALA A 433 12.83 6.75 -9.26
C ALA A 433 11.55 5.90 -9.36
N ARG A 434 11.68 4.63 -9.78
CA ARG A 434 10.58 3.67 -9.81
C ARG A 434 9.98 3.42 -8.42
N LYS A 435 10.83 3.20 -7.41
CA LYS A 435 10.39 3.02 -6.01
C LYS A 435 9.61 4.24 -5.52
N GLU A 436 10.10 5.44 -5.82
CA GLU A 436 9.48 6.69 -5.37
C GLU A 436 8.06 6.88 -5.93
N VAL A 437 7.82 6.50 -7.19
CA VAL A 437 6.48 6.50 -7.80
C VAL A 437 5.52 5.62 -7.01
N TYR A 438 5.95 4.41 -6.65
CA TYR A 438 5.09 3.49 -5.92
C TYR A 438 4.78 3.96 -4.49
N VAL A 439 5.80 4.48 -3.78
CA VAL A 439 5.61 5.08 -2.44
C VAL A 439 4.66 6.28 -2.50
N SER A 440 4.88 7.20 -3.44
CA SER A 440 4.04 8.38 -3.62
C SER A 440 2.60 8.03 -4.02
N THR A 441 2.42 6.99 -4.83
CA THR A 441 1.08 6.48 -5.22
C THR A 441 0.33 5.94 -4.01
N ALA A 442 0.99 5.14 -3.16
CA ALA A 442 0.39 4.61 -1.94
C ALA A 442 0.01 5.72 -0.95
N ASN A 443 0.89 6.71 -0.78
CA ASN A 443 0.63 7.87 0.06
C ASN A 443 -0.60 8.66 -0.41
N LEU A 444 -0.68 8.94 -1.72
CA LEU A 444 -1.83 9.62 -2.33
C LEU A 444 -3.12 8.83 -2.14
N ALA A 445 -3.11 7.52 -2.43
CA ALA A 445 -4.28 6.66 -2.26
C ALA A 445 -4.77 6.60 -0.80
N SER A 446 -3.84 6.49 0.16
CA SER A 446 -4.15 6.50 1.60
C SER A 446 -4.75 7.83 2.06
N LEU A 447 -4.21 8.97 1.61
CA LEU A 447 -4.77 10.30 1.89
C LEU A 447 -6.17 10.46 1.29
N PHE A 448 -6.35 10.06 0.03
CA PHE A 448 -7.64 10.11 -0.65
C PHE A 448 -8.69 9.26 0.06
N GLN A 449 -8.35 8.04 0.49
CA GLN A 449 -9.26 7.18 1.24
C GLN A 449 -9.65 7.80 2.60
N ARG A 450 -8.68 8.39 3.31
CA ARG A 450 -8.93 9.07 4.59
C ARG A 450 -9.84 10.28 4.46
N MET A 451 -9.84 10.96 3.31
CA MET A 451 -10.72 12.11 3.07
C MET A 451 -12.22 11.74 3.18
N PHE A 452 -12.63 10.53 2.78
CA PHE A 452 -14.04 10.10 2.92
C PHE A 452 -14.53 10.04 4.38
N SER A 453 -13.61 9.96 5.34
CA SER A 453 -13.95 9.98 6.77
C SER A 453 -14.12 11.40 7.35
N GLU A 454 -13.70 12.43 6.61
CA GLU A 454 -13.86 13.84 6.98
C GLU A 454 -15.31 14.33 6.87
N PRO A 455 -15.67 15.46 7.49
CA PRO A 455 -16.99 16.08 7.30
C PRO A 455 -17.23 16.41 5.81
N LYS A 456 -18.48 16.27 5.33
CA LYS A 456 -18.83 16.50 3.92
C LYS A 456 -18.38 17.87 3.38
N SER A 457 -18.35 18.90 4.22
CA SER A 457 -17.88 20.25 3.86
C SER A 457 -16.38 20.34 3.59
N LYS A 458 -15.59 19.33 3.95
CA LYS A 458 -14.13 19.26 3.78
C LYS A 458 -13.68 18.25 2.73
N GLN A 459 -14.60 17.44 2.20
CA GLN A 459 -14.35 16.50 1.11
C GLN A 459 -14.36 17.24 -0.24
N LEU A 460 -13.31 18.02 -0.51
CA LEU A 460 -13.22 18.86 -1.70
C LEU A 460 -12.72 18.07 -2.92
N PHE A 461 -13.27 18.35 -4.10
CA PHE A 461 -12.80 17.82 -5.39
C PHE A 461 -12.68 16.28 -5.46
N ILE A 462 -13.54 15.52 -4.77
CA ILE A 462 -13.43 14.05 -4.68
C ILE A 462 -13.34 13.40 -6.06
N LYS A 463 -14.16 13.86 -7.03
CA LYS A 463 -14.21 13.28 -8.37
C LYS A 463 -12.92 13.55 -9.13
N GLU A 464 -12.44 14.79 -9.06
CA GLU A 464 -11.22 15.22 -9.73
C GLU A 464 -9.99 14.55 -9.11
N VAL A 465 -9.93 14.42 -7.78
CA VAL A 465 -8.83 13.73 -7.11
C VAL A 465 -8.83 12.23 -7.43
N HIS A 466 -10.01 11.61 -7.51
CA HIS A 466 -10.12 10.22 -7.94
C HIS A 466 -9.57 10.03 -9.37
N GLN A 467 -10.02 10.88 -10.30
CA GLN A 467 -9.51 10.90 -11.68
C GLN A 467 -8.00 11.13 -11.71
N PHE A 468 -7.49 12.05 -10.89
CA PHE A 468 -6.06 12.36 -10.82
C PHE A 468 -5.25 11.17 -10.33
N THR A 469 -5.74 10.48 -9.30
CA THR A 469 -5.11 9.27 -8.75
C THR A 469 -5.06 8.18 -9.83
N ALA A 470 -6.16 8.01 -10.57
CA ALA A 470 -6.22 7.06 -11.67
C ALA A 470 -5.25 7.39 -12.81
N LEU A 471 -5.25 8.63 -13.29
CA LEU A 471 -4.34 9.09 -14.35
C LEU A 471 -2.86 9.02 -13.93
N SER A 472 -2.55 9.35 -12.67
CA SER A 472 -1.19 9.24 -12.13
C SER A 472 -0.69 7.79 -12.10
N HIS A 473 -1.58 6.86 -11.76
CA HIS A 473 -1.28 5.42 -11.84
C HIS A 473 -1.13 4.96 -13.29
N LEU A 474 -1.93 5.47 -14.23
CA LEU A 474 -1.78 5.17 -15.66
C LEU A 474 -0.42 5.61 -16.20
N ILE A 475 0.06 6.81 -15.84
CA ILE A 475 1.39 7.28 -16.22
C ILE A 475 2.45 6.30 -15.70
N SER A 476 2.37 5.93 -14.42
CA SER A 476 3.29 4.97 -13.80
C SER A 476 3.30 3.63 -14.54
N SER A 477 2.13 3.06 -14.81
CA SER A 477 1.99 1.77 -15.48
C SER A 477 2.45 1.81 -16.93
N TYR A 478 2.11 2.86 -17.68
CA TYR A 478 2.57 3.04 -19.06
C TYR A 478 4.09 3.24 -19.13
N THR A 479 4.67 3.98 -18.18
CA THR A 479 6.12 4.14 -18.05
C THR A 479 6.80 2.81 -17.70
N ALA A 480 6.18 1.99 -16.84
CA ALA A 480 6.67 0.66 -16.51
C ALA A 480 6.56 -0.33 -17.69
N THR A 481 5.50 -0.23 -18.50
CA THR A 481 5.33 -1.01 -19.74
C THR A 481 6.41 -0.64 -20.76
N LEU A 482 6.68 0.65 -20.93
CA LEU A 482 7.78 1.13 -21.78
C LEU A 482 9.14 0.60 -21.29
N SER A 483 9.36 0.57 -19.97
CA SER A 483 10.56 -0.07 -19.40
C SER A 483 10.67 -1.57 -19.72
N LEU A 484 9.55 -2.28 -19.88
CA LEU A 484 9.52 -3.70 -20.20
C LEU A 484 9.90 -3.92 -21.67
N TYR A 485 9.33 -3.15 -22.59
CA TYR A 485 9.64 -3.24 -24.02
C TYR A 485 11.13 -3.09 -24.33
N ASN A 486 11.83 -2.20 -23.63
CA ASN A 486 13.29 -2.05 -23.80
C ASN A 486 14.08 -3.32 -23.42
N LYS A 487 13.65 -4.03 -22.36
CA LYS A 487 14.34 -5.24 -21.87
C LYS A 487 14.17 -6.45 -22.77
N GLU A 488 13.09 -6.51 -23.54
CA GLU A 488 12.73 -7.70 -24.30
C GLU A 488 13.37 -7.77 -25.70
N HIS A 489 14.20 -6.77 -26.07
CA HIS A 489 15.13 -6.75 -27.21
C HIS A 489 14.62 -7.05 -28.63
N ASP A 490 13.34 -7.44 -28.80
CA ASP A 490 12.77 -7.84 -30.11
C ASP A 490 12.07 -6.71 -30.88
N PHE A 491 12.00 -5.48 -30.33
CA PHE A 491 11.34 -4.37 -31.00
C PHE A 491 12.32 -3.59 -31.89
N HIS A 492 12.34 -3.94 -33.18
CA HIS A 492 13.07 -3.21 -34.23
C HIS A 492 12.34 -1.90 -34.58
N THR A 493 12.73 -0.78 -33.99
CA THR A 493 12.38 0.55 -34.52
C THR A 493 13.68 1.28 -34.88
N GLU A 494 13.88 1.58 -36.17
CA GLU A 494 15.19 1.96 -36.72
C GLU A 494 15.67 3.37 -36.34
N ASN A 495 14.86 4.20 -35.65
CA ASN A 495 15.36 5.46 -35.08
C ASN A 495 14.43 5.99 -33.99
N PHE A 496 14.84 5.95 -32.72
CA PHE A 496 14.05 6.51 -31.63
C PHE A 496 14.08 8.04 -31.59
N ASP A 497 15.08 8.73 -32.17
CA ASP A 497 15.30 10.18 -32.01
C ASP A 497 14.07 11.04 -32.37
N SER A 498 13.25 10.58 -33.29
CA SER A 498 11.96 11.20 -33.69
C SER A 498 10.91 11.24 -32.58
N LEU A 499 11.05 10.44 -31.51
CA LEU A 499 10.19 10.45 -30.32
C LEU A 499 10.65 11.46 -29.26
N LYS A 500 11.84 12.06 -29.38
CA LYS A 500 12.34 13.09 -28.43
C LYS A 500 11.36 14.25 -28.23
N PRO A 501 10.72 14.83 -29.27
CA PRO A 501 9.73 15.88 -29.08
C PRO A 501 8.56 15.43 -28.20
N ILE A 502 8.05 14.22 -28.41
CA ILE A 502 6.92 13.65 -27.63
C ILE A 502 7.33 13.46 -26.17
N ALA A 503 8.54 12.93 -25.92
CA ALA A 503 9.08 12.77 -24.58
C ALA A 503 9.26 14.12 -23.87
N ASN A 504 9.85 15.12 -24.54
CA ASN A 504 10.05 16.45 -23.97
C ASN A 504 8.71 17.15 -23.68
N ASN A 505 7.72 17.03 -24.56
CA ASN A 505 6.40 17.59 -24.33
C ASN A 505 5.68 16.92 -23.14
N THR A 506 5.87 15.61 -22.97
CA THR A 506 5.35 14.88 -21.81
C THR A 506 5.95 15.41 -20.50
N ILE A 507 7.27 15.60 -20.46
CA ILE A 507 7.96 16.18 -19.29
C ILE A 507 7.45 17.60 -19.02
N TYR A 508 7.32 18.42 -20.07
CA TYR A 508 6.78 19.78 -19.97
C TYR A 508 5.35 19.81 -19.40
N LEU A 509 4.47 18.92 -19.86
CA LEU A 509 3.11 18.79 -19.33
C LEU A 509 3.09 18.42 -17.84
N LEU A 510 3.97 17.52 -17.40
CA LEU A 510 4.10 17.16 -15.99
C LEU A 510 4.63 18.32 -15.14
N ASP A 511 5.64 19.04 -15.63
CA ASP A 511 6.16 20.24 -14.96
C ASP A 511 5.09 21.32 -14.82
N THR A 512 4.35 21.59 -15.90
CA THR A 512 3.29 22.60 -15.86
C THR A 512 2.15 22.16 -14.95
N SER A 513 1.86 20.85 -14.88
CA SER A 513 0.89 20.30 -13.91
C SER A 513 1.33 20.51 -12.46
N ILE A 514 2.62 20.33 -12.17
CA ILE A 514 3.21 20.61 -10.86
C ILE A 514 3.09 22.11 -10.54
N GLU A 515 3.48 22.98 -11.48
CA GLU A 515 3.38 24.43 -11.31
C GLU A 515 1.93 24.91 -11.10
N ASN A 516 0.97 24.33 -11.81
CA ASN A 516 -0.45 24.63 -11.65
C ASN A 516 -0.93 24.35 -10.22
N LEU A 517 -0.56 23.18 -9.69
CA LEU A 517 -0.87 22.81 -8.31
C LEU A 517 -0.14 23.73 -7.31
N GLU A 518 1.13 24.06 -7.53
CA GLU A 518 1.91 24.93 -6.64
C GLU A 518 1.39 26.38 -6.62
N LYS A 519 1.27 27.02 -7.79
CA LYS A 519 1.00 28.47 -7.96
C LYS A 519 -0.49 28.82 -8.13
N ARG A 520 -1.40 27.84 -8.21
CA ARG A 520 -2.85 28.04 -8.46
C ARG A 520 -3.12 28.87 -9.73
N GLN A 521 -2.48 28.54 -10.84
CA GLN A 521 -2.78 29.17 -12.12
C GLN A 521 -4.22 28.84 -12.57
N THR A 522 -4.90 29.84 -13.15
CA THR A 522 -6.35 29.77 -13.48
C THR A 522 -6.63 29.68 -14.97
N THR A 523 -5.61 29.81 -15.82
CA THR A 523 -5.72 29.80 -17.27
C THR A 523 -5.15 28.50 -17.84
N ILE A 524 -5.93 27.85 -18.70
CA ILE A 524 -5.41 26.76 -19.54
C ILE A 524 -4.63 27.43 -20.66
N ASP A 525 -3.31 27.41 -20.60
CA ASP A 525 -2.50 27.76 -21.75
C ASP A 525 -2.71 26.69 -22.84
N ASN A 526 -2.78 27.12 -24.11
CA ASN A 526 -2.91 26.20 -25.24
C ASN A 526 -1.59 25.42 -25.39
N VAL A 527 -1.40 24.37 -24.60
CA VAL A 527 -0.29 23.43 -24.75
C VAL A 527 -0.68 22.40 -25.82
N PRO A 528 -0.04 22.40 -27.00
CA PRO A 528 -0.38 21.47 -28.06
C PRO A 528 0.12 20.04 -27.72
N LEU A 529 -0.71 19.05 -28.05
CA LEU A 529 -0.26 17.66 -28.14
C LEU A 529 0.55 17.49 -29.45
N ILE A 530 1.73 16.89 -29.35
CA ILE A 530 2.57 16.61 -30.52
C ILE A 530 2.10 15.28 -31.11
N ARG A 531 1.63 15.29 -32.36
CA ARG A 531 1.12 14.09 -33.02
C ARG A 531 2.25 13.22 -33.54
N LEU A 532 2.07 11.90 -33.47
CA LEU A 532 2.97 10.93 -34.08
C LEU A 532 3.18 11.16 -35.59
N SER A 533 2.16 11.67 -36.31
CA SER A 533 2.25 11.98 -37.75
C SER A 533 3.20 13.13 -38.09
N ASP A 534 3.46 14.02 -37.12
CA ASP A 534 4.35 15.17 -37.31
C ASP A 534 5.82 14.76 -37.07
N SER A 535 6.04 13.61 -36.43
CA SER A 535 7.33 12.95 -36.41
C SER A 535 7.54 12.23 -37.75
N SER A 536 8.73 12.29 -38.33
CA SER A 536 9.07 11.68 -39.62
C SER A 536 8.99 10.13 -39.67
N LEU A 537 8.37 9.51 -38.66
CA LEU A 537 8.11 8.08 -38.56
C LEU A 537 6.82 7.71 -39.31
N LYS A 538 6.92 6.72 -40.22
CA LYS A 538 5.74 5.99 -40.69
C LYS A 538 5.33 5.00 -39.60
N VAL A 539 4.58 5.46 -38.60
CA VAL A 539 4.06 4.62 -37.52
C VAL A 539 2.88 3.81 -38.04
N VAL A 540 2.98 2.47 -38.04
CA VAL A 540 1.85 1.60 -38.37
C VAL A 540 1.11 1.25 -37.07
N THR A 541 -0.13 1.71 -36.97
CA THR A 541 -0.96 1.53 -35.78
C THR A 541 -1.20 0.04 -35.53
N GLY A 542 -0.80 -0.45 -34.35
CA GLY A 542 -0.84 -1.86 -33.98
C GLY A 542 0.41 -2.68 -34.29
N GLU A 543 1.45 -2.11 -34.88
CA GLU A 543 2.76 -2.76 -35.08
C GLU A 543 3.88 -2.07 -34.28
N ASP A 544 3.82 -0.73 -34.15
CA ASP A 544 4.83 0.09 -33.47
C ASP A 544 4.47 0.44 -32.01
N LEU A 545 4.63 -0.54 -31.12
CA LEU A 545 4.21 -0.43 -29.70
C LEU A 545 4.95 0.65 -28.89
N ILE A 546 6.22 0.91 -29.18
CA ILE A 546 7.02 1.88 -28.43
C ILE A 546 6.51 3.32 -28.72
N PRO A 547 6.42 3.76 -29.99
CA PRO A 547 5.79 5.05 -30.34
C PRO A 547 4.37 5.21 -29.77
N GLU A 548 3.51 4.19 -29.86
CA GLU A 548 2.16 4.22 -29.30
C GLU A 548 2.15 4.39 -27.78
N GLN A 549 3.11 3.77 -27.09
CA GLN A 549 3.25 3.89 -25.64
C GLN A 549 3.70 5.30 -25.24
N PHE A 550 4.64 5.91 -25.97
CA PHE A 550 5.05 7.31 -25.76
C PHE A 550 3.87 8.28 -25.94
N ASP A 551 3.07 8.10 -26.99
CA ASP A 551 1.87 8.89 -27.25
C ASP A 551 0.79 8.69 -26.16
N SER A 552 0.60 7.45 -25.71
CA SER A 552 -0.32 7.12 -24.61
C SER A 552 0.08 7.81 -23.31
N ILE A 553 1.38 7.84 -22.97
CA ILE A 553 1.88 8.58 -21.80
C ILE A 553 1.62 10.08 -21.96
N GLN A 554 1.89 10.65 -23.14
CA GLN A 554 1.64 12.08 -23.41
C GLN A 554 0.16 12.45 -23.24
N LYS A 555 -0.75 11.64 -23.80
CA LYS A 555 -2.20 11.87 -23.68
C LYS A 555 -2.66 11.88 -22.23
N VAL A 556 -2.20 10.92 -21.43
CA VAL A 556 -2.54 10.87 -20.00
C VAL A 556 -1.91 12.05 -19.25
N ALA A 557 -0.66 12.43 -19.55
CA ALA A 557 -0.03 13.62 -18.96
C ALA A 557 -0.80 14.91 -19.29
N TYR A 558 -1.38 15.00 -20.49
CA TYR A 558 -2.23 16.12 -20.89
C TYR A 558 -3.57 16.14 -20.15
N ASP A 559 -4.17 14.98 -19.89
CA ASP A 559 -5.38 14.90 -19.06
C ASP A 559 -5.10 15.25 -17.60
N VAL A 560 -3.94 14.84 -17.06
CA VAL A 560 -3.44 15.30 -15.76
C VAL A 560 -3.25 16.81 -15.74
N TYR A 561 -2.67 17.39 -16.79
CA TYR A 561 -2.52 18.84 -16.93
C TYR A 561 -3.87 19.56 -16.88
N LYS A 562 -4.86 19.14 -17.68
CA LYS A 562 -6.21 19.72 -17.63
C LYS A 562 -6.83 19.62 -16.24
N LEU A 563 -6.58 18.53 -15.55
CA LEU A 563 -7.13 18.27 -14.22
C LEU A 563 -6.43 19.10 -13.14
N SER A 564 -5.13 19.34 -13.27
CA SER A 564 -4.34 20.19 -12.37
C SER A 564 -4.86 21.64 -12.32
N VAL A 565 -5.37 22.16 -13.44
CA VAL A 565 -6.02 23.48 -13.51
C VAL A 565 -7.40 23.49 -12.84
N LYS A 566 -8.10 22.35 -12.86
CA LYS A 566 -9.45 22.23 -12.25
C LYS A 566 -9.40 22.06 -10.73
N ILE A 567 -8.37 21.39 -10.20
CA ILE A 567 -8.25 21.09 -8.77
C ILE A 567 -7.76 22.33 -8.02
N LYS A 568 -8.65 22.98 -7.27
CA LYS A 568 -8.36 24.22 -6.52
C LYS A 568 -8.24 23.96 -5.01
N ILE A 569 -7.40 23.00 -4.64
CA ILE A 569 -7.11 22.66 -3.23
C ILE A 569 -6.10 23.64 -2.61
#